data_AF-A0A8H7I9V1-F1
#
_entry.id   AF-A0A8H7I9V1-F1
#
_cell.length_a   1.000
_cell.length_b   1.000
_cell.length_c   1.000
_cell.angle_alpha   90.00
_cell.angle_beta   90.00
_cell.angle_gamma   90.00
#
_symmetry.space_group_name_H-M   'P 1'
#
loop_
_entity.id
_entity.type
_entity.pdbx_description
1 polymer ?
#
loop_
_entity_poly.entity_id
_entity_poly.type
_entity_poly.pdbx_seq_one_letter_code
_entity_poly.pdbx_strand_id
1 'polypeptide(L)'
;MAEFAYNNAVHSSTGKLPFKALYGWEPTLTPSNVPTDVPEADNLAQTMENQWKEVESALRQSKSRMTAGEEGNPLTFELGEEAWLDAKNINLKTLSPKLTEQRLGPFKVIEKISDQAY
;
A
#
# COMPACT_ATOMS: atom_id res chain seq x y z
N MET A 1 3.60 -2.32 -18.25
CA MET A 1 2.29 -1.66 -18.06
C MET A 1 1.99 -1.29 -16.60
N ALA A 2 2.48 -2.03 -15.59
CA ALA A 2 2.23 -1.71 -14.17
C ALA A 2 2.72 -0.30 -13.76
N GLU A 3 3.94 0.08 -14.14
CA GLU A 3 4.48 1.42 -13.84
C GLU A 3 3.63 2.54 -14.45
N PHE A 4 3.22 2.39 -15.72
CA PHE A 4 2.37 3.36 -16.38
C PHE A 4 0.99 3.49 -15.71
N ALA A 5 0.37 2.36 -15.36
CA ALA A 5 -0.91 2.35 -14.66
C ALA A 5 -0.81 2.99 -13.27
N TYR A 6 0.25 2.68 -12.51
CA TYR A 6 0.50 3.28 -11.20
C TYR A 6 0.73 4.80 -11.31
N ASN A 7 1.55 5.23 -12.27
CA ASN A 7 1.89 6.64 -12.47
C ASN A 7 0.70 7.47 -13.04
N ASN A 8 -0.29 6.82 -13.66
CA ASN A 8 -1.52 7.45 -14.15
C ASN A 8 -2.74 7.25 -13.24
N ALA A 9 -2.60 6.54 -12.12
CA ALA A 9 -3.66 6.46 -11.12
C ALA A 9 -3.58 7.65 -10.15
N VAL A 10 -4.73 8.10 -9.66
CA VAL A 10 -4.78 9.13 -8.61
C VAL A 10 -4.18 8.55 -7.33
N HIS A 11 -3.10 9.15 -6.86
CA HIS A 11 -2.45 8.71 -5.63
C HIS A 11 -3.19 9.25 -4.39
N SER A 12 -3.43 8.41 -3.40
CA SER A 12 -4.26 8.73 -2.22
C SER A 12 -3.71 9.88 -1.38
N SER A 13 -2.38 10.02 -1.27
CA SER A 13 -1.76 11.06 -0.45
C SER A 13 -1.72 12.44 -1.11
N THR A 14 -1.66 12.52 -2.44
CA THR A 14 -1.48 13.79 -3.16
C THR A 14 -2.73 14.22 -3.94
N GLY A 15 -3.69 13.32 -4.14
CA GLY A 15 -4.86 13.55 -4.98
C GLY A 15 -4.54 13.80 -6.45
N LYS A 16 -3.30 13.54 -6.88
CA LYS A 16 -2.79 13.78 -8.23
C LYS A 16 -2.21 12.50 -8.81
N LEU A 17 -2.21 12.40 -10.13
CA LEU A 17 -1.47 11.36 -10.84
C LEU A 17 0.03 11.66 -10.68
N PRO A 18 0.87 10.72 -10.21
CA PRO A 18 2.31 10.94 -10.09
C PRO A 18 2.94 11.48 -11.38
N PHE A 19 2.49 11.00 -12.54
CA PHE A 19 2.95 11.47 -13.84
C PHE A 19 2.61 12.95 -14.07
N LYS A 20 1.36 13.34 -13.80
CA LYS A 20 0.92 14.74 -13.91
C LYS A 20 1.60 15.64 -12.89
N ALA A 21 1.87 15.14 -11.69
CA ALA A 21 2.59 15.89 -10.67
C ALA A 21 4.06 16.14 -11.08
N LEU A 22 4.69 15.18 -11.75
CA LEU A 22 6.09 15.28 -12.18
C LEU A 22 6.27 16.07 -13.48
N TYR A 23 5.40 15.84 -14.46
CA TYR A 23 5.57 16.36 -15.83
C TYR A 23 4.55 17.44 -16.22
N GLY A 24 3.49 17.65 -15.44
CA GLY A 24 2.46 18.66 -15.72
C GLY A 24 1.42 18.27 -16.78
N TRP A 25 1.55 17.10 -17.41
CA TRP A 25 0.60 16.57 -18.39
C TRP A 25 0.25 15.11 -18.10
N GLU A 26 -0.83 14.62 -18.71
CA GLU A 26 -1.36 13.27 -18.50
C GLU A 26 -1.33 12.48 -19.81
N PRO A 27 -0.58 11.37 -19.90
CA PRO A 27 -0.55 10.52 -21.08
C PRO A 27 -1.82 9.68 -21.15
N THR A 28 -2.56 9.83 -22.24
CA THR A 28 -3.74 9.02 -22.54
C THR A 28 -3.33 7.73 -23.26
N LEU A 29 -3.66 6.58 -22.68
CA LEU A 29 -3.44 5.27 -23.29
C LEU A 29 -4.75 4.50 -23.41
N THR A 30 -5.85 5.20 -23.67
CA THR A 30 -7.16 4.61 -23.90
C THR A 30 -7.20 3.94 -25.27
N PRO A 31 -7.65 2.67 -25.40
CA PRO A 31 -7.85 2.03 -26.68
C PRO A 31 -8.90 2.87 -27.41
N SER A 32 -8.70 3.07 -28.71
CA SER A 32 -9.66 3.82 -29.49
C SER A 32 -10.97 3.04 -29.56
N ASN A 33 -12.08 3.67 -29.18
CA ASN A 33 -13.43 3.14 -29.41
C ASN A 33 -13.95 3.48 -30.82
N VAL A 34 -13.12 4.07 -31.68
CA VAL A 34 -13.47 4.36 -33.07
C VAL A 34 -13.34 3.06 -33.87
N PRO A 35 -14.42 2.56 -34.50
CA PRO A 35 -14.37 1.38 -35.35
C PRO A 35 -13.35 1.61 -36.45
N THR A 36 -12.46 0.63 -36.64
CA THR A 36 -11.48 0.68 -37.71
C THR A 36 -11.89 -0.29 -38.82
N ASP A 37 -11.47 -0.02 -40.06
CA ASP A 37 -11.68 -0.96 -41.18
C ASP A 37 -10.86 -2.27 -41.03
N VAL A 38 -10.17 -2.46 -39.88
CA VAL A 38 -9.30 -3.59 -39.58
C VAL A 38 -9.90 -4.38 -38.41
N PRO A 39 -10.62 -5.50 -38.67
CA PRO A 39 -11.28 -6.29 -37.63
C PRO A 39 -10.35 -6.80 -36.53
N GLU A 40 -9.06 -7.01 -36.83
CA GLU A 40 -8.06 -7.44 -35.86
C GLU A 40 -7.75 -6.36 -34.81
N ALA A 41 -7.78 -5.08 -35.20
CA ALA A 41 -7.57 -3.96 -34.29
C ALA A 41 -8.76 -3.80 -33.32
N ASP A 42 -9.98 -3.98 -33.82
CA ASP A 42 -11.19 -3.94 -33.00
C ASP A 42 -11.24 -5.11 -32.00
N ASN A 43 -10.86 -6.32 -32.43
CA ASN A 43 -10.74 -7.47 -31.54
C ASN A 43 -9.67 -7.26 -30.46
N LEU A 44 -8.54 -6.65 -30.81
CA LEU A 44 -7.48 -6.31 -29.85
C LEU A 44 -7.96 -5.29 -28.82
N ALA A 45 -8.67 -4.24 -29.25
CA ALA A 45 -9.23 -3.22 -28.36
C ALA A 45 -10.23 -3.83 -27.36
N GLN A 46 -11.15 -4.67 -27.83
CA GLN A 46 -12.09 -5.39 -26.97
C GLN A 46 -11.39 -6.31 -25.98
N THR A 47 -10.35 -7.02 -26.42
CA THR A 47 -9.55 -7.91 -25.56
C THR A 47 -8.86 -7.11 -24.45
N MET A 48 -8.27 -5.96 -24.78
CA MET A 48 -7.64 -5.06 -23.81
C MET A 48 -8.65 -4.53 -22.79
N GLU A 49 -9.83 -4.10 -23.24
CA GLU A 49 -10.87 -3.59 -22.34
C GLU A 49 -11.35 -4.66 -21.34
N ASN A 50 -11.53 -5.90 -21.80
CA ASN A 50 -11.93 -7.01 -20.94
C ASN A 50 -10.84 -7.33 -19.90
N GLN A 51 -9.57 -7.37 -20.31
CA GLN A 51 -8.45 -7.58 -19.40
C GLN A 51 -8.35 -6.47 -18.35
N TRP A 52 -8.61 -5.21 -18.71
CA TRP A 52 -8.60 -4.10 -17.77
C TRP A 52 -9.69 -4.22 -16.71
N LYS A 53 -10.91 -4.60 -17.10
CA LYS A 53 -12.02 -4.82 -16.17
C LYS A 53 -11.70 -5.94 -15.18
N GLU A 54 -11.07 -7.02 -15.64
CA GLU A 54 -10.63 -8.13 -14.79
C GLU A 54 -9.57 -7.68 -13.79
N VAL A 55 -8.53 -6.99 -14.25
CA VAL A 55 -7.44 -6.47 -13.41
C VAL A 55 -7.97 -5.47 -12.38
N GLU A 56 -8.86 -4.57 -12.77
CA GLU A 56 -9.48 -3.60 -11.85
C GLU A 56 -10.27 -4.32 -10.74
N SER A 57 -11.06 -5.33 -11.11
CA SER A 57 -11.82 -6.14 -10.16
C SER A 57 -10.91 -6.87 -9.17
N ALA A 58 -9.84 -7.50 -9.67
CA ALA A 58 -8.86 -8.20 -8.84
C ALA A 58 -8.13 -7.24 -7.87
N LEU A 59 -7.76 -6.04 -8.34
CA LEU A 59 -7.14 -5.02 -7.51
C LEU A 59 -8.08 -4.52 -6.41
N ARG A 60 -9.35 -4.25 -6.73
CA ARG A 60 -10.36 -3.85 -5.73
C ARG A 60 -10.55 -4.94 -4.67
N GLN A 61 -10.62 -6.20 -5.08
CA GLN A 61 -10.75 -7.33 -4.15
C GLN A 61 -9.48 -7.52 -3.30
N SER A 62 -8.29 -7.35 -3.87
CA SER A 62 -7.04 -7.41 -3.12
C SER A 62 -6.98 -6.31 -2.05
N LYS A 63 -7.31 -5.07 -2.42
CA LYS A 63 -7.36 -3.95 -1.49
C LYS A 63 -8.35 -4.18 -0.34
N SER A 64 -9.55 -4.68 -0.63
CA SER A 64 -10.54 -4.96 0.42
C SER A 64 -10.09 -6.07 1.37
N ARG A 65 -9.41 -7.10 0.87
CA ARG A 65 -8.83 -8.16 1.72
C ARG A 65 -7.71 -7.64 2.61
N MET A 66 -6.87 -6.73 2.11
CA MET A 66 -5.80 -6.13 2.91
C MET A 66 -6.37 -5.30 4.07
N THR A 67 -7.39 -4.48 3.80
CA THR A 67 -8.01 -3.65 4.85
C THR A 67 -8.86 -4.45 5.83
N ALA A 68 -9.48 -5.55 5.40
CA ALA A 68 -10.31 -6.38 6.27
C ALA A 68 -9.50 -7.15 7.34
N GLY A 69 -8.19 -7.30 7.18
CA GLY A 69 -7.30 -7.95 8.16
C GLY A 69 -6.75 -7.03 9.25
N GLU A 70 -6.99 -5.72 9.15
CA GLU A 70 -6.45 -4.70 10.07
C GLU A 70 -7.42 -4.33 11.22
N GLU A 71 -8.51 -5.06 11.39
CA GLU A 71 -9.47 -4.87 12.51
C GLU A 71 -9.02 -5.58 13.80
N GLY A 72 -7.73 -5.52 14.11
CA GLY A 72 -7.27 -5.77 15.47
C GLY A 72 -7.62 -4.56 16.33
N ASN A 73 -8.15 -4.76 17.54
CA ASN A 73 -8.24 -3.66 18.50
C ASN A 73 -6.85 -3.01 18.62
N PRO A 74 -6.69 -1.72 18.27
CA PRO A 74 -5.40 -1.07 18.40
C PRO A 74 -4.99 -1.13 19.86
N LEU A 75 -3.83 -1.75 20.12
CA LEU A 75 -3.26 -1.81 21.45
C LEU A 75 -2.91 -0.38 21.84
N THR A 76 -3.63 0.15 22.82
CA THR A 76 -3.44 1.51 23.33
C THR A 76 -2.79 1.43 24.70
N PHE A 77 -1.87 2.36 24.95
CA PHE A 77 -1.20 2.52 26.24
C PHE A 77 -1.51 3.88 26.83
N GLU A 78 -1.55 3.96 28.16
CA GLU A 78 -1.71 5.21 28.89
C GLU A 78 -0.37 5.75 29.40
N LEU A 79 -0.31 7.07 29.65
CA LEU A 79 0.88 7.69 30.23
C LEU A 79 1.18 7.05 31.59
N GLY A 80 2.38 6.53 31.71
CA GLY A 80 2.87 5.87 32.90
C GLY A 80 2.57 4.37 33.00
N GLU A 81 1.90 3.79 32.01
CA GLU A 81 1.76 2.35 31.86
C GLU A 81 3.10 1.69 31.51
N GLU A 82 3.27 0.44 31.93
CA GLU A 82 4.46 -0.35 31.65
C GLU A 82 4.25 -1.25 30.42
N ALA A 83 5.04 -1.04 29.37
CA ALA A 83 4.97 -1.77 28.12
C ALA A 83 6.29 -2.48 27.81
N TRP A 84 6.19 -3.67 27.19
CA TRP A 84 7.34 -4.43 26.74
C TRP A 84 7.73 -4.05 25.32
N LEU A 85 9.03 -3.86 25.05
CA LEU A 85 9.53 -3.61 23.70
C LEU A 85 9.92 -4.93 23.02
N ASP A 86 9.49 -5.12 21.77
CA ASP A 86 9.95 -6.23 20.93
C ASP A 86 11.40 -5.97 20.48
N ALA A 87 12.30 -6.89 20.82
CA ALA A 87 13.73 -6.80 20.51
C ALA A 87 14.05 -7.09 19.03
N LYS A 88 13.10 -7.56 18.22
CA LYS A 88 13.34 -8.05 16.85
C LYS A 88 14.11 -7.07 15.95
N ASN A 89 13.88 -5.76 16.12
CA ASN A 89 14.51 -4.70 15.32
C ASN A 89 15.45 -3.81 16.15
N ILE A 90 15.80 -4.20 17.38
CA ILE A 90 16.68 -3.44 18.26
C ILE A 90 18.09 -4.04 18.15
N ASN A 91 19.06 -3.20 17.79
CA ASN A 91 20.46 -3.62 17.73
C ASN A 91 21.03 -3.74 19.14
N LEU A 92 20.80 -4.90 19.76
CA LEU A 92 21.41 -5.28 21.01
C LEU A 92 22.84 -5.74 20.75
N LYS A 93 23.78 -5.24 21.54
CA LYS A 93 25.19 -5.68 21.51
C LYS A 93 25.36 -7.07 22.13
N THR A 94 24.52 -8.02 21.74
CA THR A 94 24.52 -9.39 22.23
C THR A 94 25.22 -10.32 21.24
N LEU A 95 25.80 -11.40 21.77
CA LEU A 95 26.64 -12.34 21.01
C LEU A 95 25.84 -13.16 19.98
N SER A 96 24.52 -13.32 20.18
CA SER A 96 23.65 -13.96 19.18
C SER A 96 22.16 -13.61 19.37
N PRO A 97 21.39 -13.38 18.27
CA PRO A 97 19.95 -13.12 18.35
C PRO A 97 19.15 -14.28 18.97
N LYS A 98 19.65 -15.52 18.83
CA LYS A 98 18.97 -16.74 19.32
C LYS A 98 19.02 -16.90 20.84
N LEU A 99 19.98 -16.25 21.51
CA LEU A 99 20.16 -16.25 22.97
C LEU A 99 19.80 -14.90 23.60
N THR A 100 19.19 -13.99 22.83
CA THR A 100 18.79 -12.68 23.32
C THR A 100 17.30 -12.71 23.70
N GLU A 101 16.94 -11.98 24.75
CA GLU A 101 15.54 -11.81 25.15
C GLU A 101 14.73 -11.20 24.00
N GLN A 102 13.59 -11.81 23.68
CA GLN A 102 12.71 -11.31 22.61
C GLN A 102 11.91 -10.08 23.04
N ARG A 103 11.75 -9.87 24.35
CA ARG A 103 11.04 -8.73 24.93
C ARG A 103 11.94 -8.08 25.95
N LEU A 104 12.24 -6.80 25.74
CA LEU A 104 13.02 -6.00 26.66
C LEU A 104 12.09 -5.28 27.60
N GLY A 105 12.27 -5.53 28.90
CA GLY A 105 11.76 -4.81 30.08
C GLY A 105 10.30 -4.30 30.07
N PRO A 106 9.69 -4.06 31.23
CA PRO A 106 8.63 -3.07 31.29
C PRO A 106 9.27 -1.68 31.22
N PHE A 107 9.02 -0.94 30.14
CA PHE A 107 9.34 0.47 30.03
C PHE A 107 8.10 1.30 30.29
N LYS A 108 8.27 2.40 31.01
CA LYS A 108 7.19 3.32 31.31
C LYS A 108 6.92 4.23 30.10
N VAL A 109 5.67 4.30 29.65
CA VAL A 109 5.25 5.24 28.60
C VAL A 109 5.33 6.67 29.14
N ILE A 110 6.16 7.51 28.52
CA ILE A 110 6.40 8.88 28.97
C ILE A 110 5.56 9.91 28.21
N GLU A 111 5.19 9.62 26.96
CA GLU A 111 4.45 10.51 26.09
C GLU A 111 3.55 9.67 25.15
N LYS A 112 2.49 10.24 24.59
CA LYS A 112 1.74 9.65 23.48
C LYS A 112 1.81 10.63 22.32
N ILE A 113 2.56 10.27 21.28
CA ILE A 113 2.75 11.11 20.09
C ILE A 113 1.59 10.90 19.10
N SER A 114 1.09 9.67 18.97
CA SER A 114 -0.06 9.32 18.13
C SER A 114 -0.76 8.05 18.62
N ASP A 115 -1.85 7.62 17.97
CA ASP A 115 -2.54 6.37 18.30
C ASP A 115 -1.69 5.10 18.09
N GLN A 116 -0.53 5.22 17.43
CA GLN A 116 0.41 4.12 17.21
C GLN A 116 1.84 4.44 17.68
N ALA A 117 2.07 5.59 18.33
CA ALA A 117 3.39 6.01 18.78
C ALA A 117 3.34 6.58 20.21
N TYR A 118 4.16 5.99 21.07
CA TYR A 118 4.25 6.19 22.52
C TYR A 118 5.72 6.36 22.93
#